data_AF-A0A970AYB0-F1
#
_entry.id   AF-A0A970AYB0-F1
#
_cell.length_a   1.000
_cell.length_b   1.000
_cell.length_c   1.000
_cell.angle_alpha   90.00
_cell.angle_beta   90.00
_cell.angle_gamma   90.00
#
_symmetry.space_group_name_H-M   'P 1'
#
loop_
_entity.id
_entity.type
_entity.pdbx_description
1 polymer ?
#
loop_
_entity_poly.entity_id
_entity_poly.type
_entity_poly.pdbx_seq_one_letter_code
_entity_poly.pdbx_strand_id
1 'polypeptide(L)'
;MKLGIVGDNGVGKSTIAKLLMGEVKKSSGIIRWGNNTEFNYIDQMRVIDHQTKSVFDYITEGRQEVVFGDKKINAYGYLKGYLFDSKMIQKSVASLSGGQRARLMLANELKKGEIFWFWMNLLMILTCKG
;
A
#
# COMPACT_ATOMS: atom_id res chain seq x y z
N MET A 1 4.88 -15.84 4.23
CA MET A 1 6.17 -15.48 3.60
C MET A 1 6.04 -14.07 3.03
N LYS A 2 7.06 -13.21 3.13
CA LYS A 2 7.09 -11.86 2.54
C LYS A 2 8.29 -11.79 1.60
N LEU A 3 8.11 -11.26 0.40
CA LEU A 3 9.15 -11.10 -0.61
C LEU A 3 9.12 -9.62 -1.08
N GLY A 4 10.22 -9.09 -1.59
CA GLY A 4 10.34 -7.70 -2.05
C GLY A 4 11.38 -7.62 -3.18
N ILE A 5 11.15 -6.76 -4.17
CA ILE A 5 12.07 -6.56 -5.30
C ILE A 5 12.65 -5.15 -5.20
N VAL A 6 13.97 -5.05 -5.01
CA VAL A 6 14.68 -3.77 -4.84
C VAL A 6 15.69 -3.60 -5.98
N GLY A 7 15.81 -2.38 -6.48
CA GLY A 7 16.77 -2.00 -7.53
C GLY A 7 16.52 -0.57 -8.01
N ASP A 8 17.39 -0.05 -8.87
CA ASP A 8 17.31 1.33 -9.36
C ASP A 8 16.13 1.57 -10.32
N ASN A 9 15.76 2.83 -10.49
CA ASN A 9 14.71 3.21 -11.44
C ASN A 9 15.09 2.79 -12.87
N GLY A 10 14.14 2.22 -13.61
CA GLY A 10 14.38 1.74 -14.98
C GLY A 10 14.85 0.28 -15.10
N VAL A 11 15.19 -0.41 -14.01
CA VAL A 11 15.67 -1.82 -14.04
C VAL A 11 14.57 -2.87 -14.35
N GLY A 12 13.34 -2.44 -14.66
CA GLY A 12 12.26 -3.34 -15.05
C GLY A 12 11.40 -3.90 -13.91
N LYS A 13 11.48 -3.34 -12.69
CA LYS A 13 10.61 -3.71 -11.56
C LYS A 13 9.12 -3.65 -11.92
N SER A 14 8.72 -2.57 -12.59
CA SER A 14 7.34 -2.40 -13.03
C SER A 14 6.96 -3.42 -14.10
N THR A 15 7.89 -3.79 -14.97
CA THR A 15 7.69 -4.84 -15.98
C THR A 15 7.48 -6.20 -15.32
N ILE A 16 8.23 -6.52 -14.26
CA ILE A 16 8.03 -7.75 -13.48
C ILE A 16 6.66 -7.77 -12.81
N ALA A 17 6.24 -6.66 -12.20
CA ALA A 17 4.90 -6.57 -11.62
C ALA A 17 3.81 -6.80 -12.68
N LYS A 18 3.90 -6.14 -13.84
CA LYS A 18 2.96 -6.34 -14.95
C LYS A 18 2.96 -7.77 -15.50
N LEU A 19 4.12 -8.42 -15.57
CA LEU A 19 4.24 -9.84 -15.94
C LEU A 19 3.51 -10.74 -14.94
N LEU A 20 3.62 -10.46 -13.64
CA LEU A 20 2.95 -11.23 -12.59
C LEU A 20 1.43 -11.05 -12.62
N MET A 21 0.93 -9.86 -12.96
CA MET A 21 -0.51 -9.59 -13.16
C MET A 21 -1.06 -10.12 -14.49
N GLY A 22 -0.20 -10.56 -15.41
CA GLY A 22 -0.60 -11.01 -16.75
C GLY A 22 -0.84 -9.88 -17.76
N GLU A 23 -0.53 -8.63 -17.42
CA GLU A 23 -0.67 -7.47 -18.32
C GLU A 23 0.36 -7.45 -19.45
N VAL A 24 1.51 -8.10 -19.24
CA VAL A 24 2.59 -8.22 -20.23
C VAL A 24 2.85 -9.70 -20.50
N LYS A 25 3.01 -10.08 -21.78
CA LYS A 25 3.44 -11.44 -22.13
C LYS A 25 4.91 -11.63 -21.77
N LYS A 26 5.21 -12.73 -21.10
CA LYS A 26 6.59 -13.20 -20.90
C LYS A 26 7.23 -13.51 -22.25
N SER A 27 8.52 -13.18 -22.38
CA SER A 27 9.32 -13.58 -23.55
C SER A 27 9.77 -15.05 -23.45
N SER A 28 10.03 -15.53 -22.23
CA SER A 28 10.44 -16.92 -21.94
C SER A 28 10.21 -17.25 -20.44
N GLY A 29 10.44 -18.50 -20.03
CA GLY A 29 10.27 -18.96 -18.64
C GLY A 29 8.87 -19.44 -18.29
N ILE A 30 8.59 -19.73 -17.02
CA ILE A 30 7.30 -20.24 -16.53
C ILE A 30 6.85 -19.38 -15.33
N ILE A 31 5.61 -18.90 -15.36
CA ILE A 31 4.94 -18.30 -14.21
C ILE A 31 3.82 -19.25 -13.82
N ARG A 32 3.75 -19.63 -12.54
CA ARG A 32 2.67 -20.44 -11.96
C ARG A 32 2.02 -19.65 -10.84
N TRP A 33 0.72 -19.43 -10.97
CA TRP A 33 -0.09 -18.82 -9.91
C TRP A 33 -0.75 -19.92 -9.08
N GLY A 34 -0.94 -19.67 -7.78
CA GLY A 34 -1.75 -20.55 -6.94
C GLY A 34 -3.23 -20.41 -7.28
N ASN A 35 -4.04 -21.44 -7.01
CA ASN A 35 -5.49 -21.34 -7.14
C ASN A 35 -6.01 -20.16 -6.30
N ASN A 36 -6.99 -19.40 -6.83
CA ASN A 36 -7.56 -18.20 -6.20
C ASN A 36 -6.56 -17.07 -5.85
N THR A 37 -5.54 -16.84 -6.69
CA THR A 37 -4.69 -15.65 -6.54
C THR A 37 -5.41 -14.39 -7.06
N GLU A 38 -5.84 -13.47 -6.20
CA GLU A 38 -6.30 -12.13 -6.60
C GLU A 38 -5.12 -11.14 -6.56
N PHE A 39 -5.07 -10.26 -7.57
CA PHE A 39 -4.04 -9.23 -7.73
C PHE A 39 -4.64 -7.87 -7.40
N ASN A 40 -4.03 -7.14 -6.46
CA ASN A 40 -4.46 -5.82 -6.04
C ASN A 40 -3.31 -4.83 -6.26
N TYR A 41 -3.45 -3.94 -7.22
CA TYR A 41 -2.38 -3.05 -7.65
C TYR A 41 -2.57 -1.63 -7.12
N ILE A 42 -1.53 -1.00 -6.57
CA ILE A 42 -1.50 0.43 -6.27
C ILE A 42 -0.49 1.10 -7.18
N ASP A 43 -1.04 1.90 -8.08
CA ASP A 43 -0.29 2.76 -8.97
C ASP A 43 0.40 3.89 -8.19
N GLN A 44 1.65 4.18 -8.55
CA GLN A 44 2.36 5.37 -8.08
C GLN A 44 1.64 6.68 -8.47
N MET A 45 0.83 6.65 -9.53
CA MET A 45 0.05 7.80 -10.00
C MET A 45 -1.27 8.02 -9.26
N ARG A 46 -1.65 7.17 -8.29
CA ARG A 46 -2.87 7.44 -7.52
C ARG A 46 -2.73 8.79 -6.84
N VAL A 47 -3.55 9.74 -7.26
CA VAL A 47 -3.66 11.02 -6.58
C VAL A 47 -4.25 10.72 -5.21
N ILE A 48 -3.60 11.20 -4.15
CA ILE A 48 -4.25 11.16 -2.85
C ILE A 48 -5.37 12.19 -2.91
N ASP A 49 -6.61 11.72 -2.93
CA ASP A 49 -7.78 12.57 -2.89
C ASP A 49 -7.85 13.30 -1.53
N HIS A 50 -8.57 14.42 -1.47
CA HIS A 50 -8.74 15.21 -0.24
C HIS A 50 -7.42 15.66 0.42
N GLN A 51 -6.51 16.22 -0.38
CA GLN A 51 -5.19 16.68 0.07
C GLN A 51 -5.24 17.72 1.22
N THR A 52 -6.38 18.39 1.42
CA THR A 52 -6.61 19.35 2.51
C THR A 52 -6.84 18.70 3.86
N LYS A 53 -7.26 17.42 3.92
CA LYS A 53 -7.46 16.69 5.18
C LYS A 53 -6.13 16.47 5.90
N SER A 54 -6.19 16.37 7.23
CA SER A 54 -5.06 15.92 8.03
C SER A 54 -4.76 14.44 7.74
N VAL A 55 -3.53 14.01 8.01
CA VAL A 55 -3.16 12.58 7.94
C VAL A 55 -4.07 11.72 8.81
N PHE A 56 -4.43 12.23 9.99
CA PHE A 56 -5.40 11.58 10.88
C PHE A 56 -6.75 11.40 10.18
N ASP A 57 -7.38 12.50 9.76
CA ASP A 57 -8.74 12.48 9.21
C ASP A 57 -8.83 11.71 7.90
N TYR A 58 -7.75 11.70 7.11
CA TYR A 58 -7.67 10.92 5.88
C TYR A 58 -7.76 9.41 6.15
N ILE A 59 -7.09 8.92 7.20
CA ILE A 59 -7.06 7.48 7.51
C ILE A 59 -8.24 7.06 8.37
N THR A 60 -8.62 7.87 9.36
CA THR A 60 -9.57 7.48 10.39
C THR A 60 -10.97 8.01 10.14
N GLU A 61 -11.14 8.95 9.20
CA GLU A 61 -12.39 9.67 8.98
C GLU A 61 -12.90 10.34 10.27
N GLY A 62 -11.96 10.82 11.10
CA GLY A 62 -12.23 11.48 12.38
C GLY A 62 -12.40 10.54 13.57
N ARG A 63 -12.31 9.21 13.38
CA ARG A 63 -12.46 8.22 14.46
C ARG A 63 -11.18 8.06 15.28
N GLN A 64 -11.34 7.78 16.57
CA GLN A 64 -10.20 7.50 17.46
C GLN A 64 -9.64 6.07 17.31
N GLU A 65 -10.33 5.23 16.53
CA GLU A 65 -9.99 3.82 16.34
C GLU A 65 -10.06 3.46 14.86
N VAL A 66 -9.14 2.60 14.43
CA VAL A 66 -9.09 1.97 13.12
C VAL A 66 -9.49 0.50 13.30
N VAL A 67 -10.46 0.05 12.51
CA VAL A 67 -10.83 -1.36 12.43
C VAL A 67 -9.81 -2.05 11.54
N PHE A 68 -9.19 -3.13 12.03
CA PHE A 68 -8.23 -3.94 11.30
C PHE A 68 -8.58 -5.42 11.51
N GLY A 69 -9.25 -6.02 10.51
CA GLY A 69 -9.93 -7.30 10.70
C GLY A 69 -10.93 -7.21 11.84
N ASP A 70 -10.87 -8.15 12.79
CA ASP A 70 -11.76 -8.17 13.96
C ASP A 70 -11.31 -7.28 15.13
N LYS A 71 -10.19 -6.56 14.99
CA LYS A 71 -9.59 -5.76 16.06
C LYS A 71 -9.81 -4.28 15.86
N LYS A 72 -10.11 -3.56 16.94
CA LYS A 72 -10.07 -2.10 16.98
C LYS A 72 -8.73 -1.66 17.56
N ILE A 73 -8.02 -0.83 16.81
CA ILE A 73 -6.70 -0.33 17.19
C ILE A 73 -6.81 1.19 17.35
N ASN A 74 -6.20 1.75 18.39
CA ASN A 74 -6.13 3.21 18.54
C ASN A 74 -5.48 3.85 17.30
N ALA A 75 -6.10 4.90 16.76
CA ALA A 75 -5.67 5.54 15.53
C ALA A 75 -4.24 6.10 15.57
N TYR A 76 -3.85 6.73 16.68
CA TYR A 76 -2.48 7.24 16.84
C TYR A 76 -1.48 6.09 16.92
N GLY A 77 -1.82 5.01 17.63
CA GLY A 77 -1.01 3.80 17.68
C GLY A 77 -0.83 3.17 16.30
N TYR A 78 -1.91 3.10 15.51
CA TYR A 78 -1.89 2.62 14.14
C TYR A 78 -0.95 3.45 13.26
N LEU A 79 -1.13 4.78 13.22
CA LEU A 79 -0.32 5.69 12.40
C LEU A 79 1.16 5.72 12.82
N LYS A 80 1.44 5.59 14.11
CA LYS A 80 2.82 5.47 14.63
C LYS A 80 3.53 4.24 14.08
N GLY A 81 2.81 3.14 13.85
CA GLY A 81 3.32 1.94 13.18
C GLY A 81 3.78 2.18 11.73
N TYR A 82 3.27 3.23 11.07
CA TYR A 82 3.70 3.68 9.75
C TYR A 82 4.66 4.86 9.80
N LEU A 83 5.27 5.11 10.97
CA LEU A 83 6.27 6.16 11.20
C LEU A 83 5.72 7.58 10.98
N PHE A 84 4.43 7.81 11.26
CA PHE A 84 3.88 9.14 11.42
C PHE A 84 3.97 9.57 12.89
N ASP A 85 4.75 10.62 13.16
CA ASP A 85 4.80 11.23 14.50
C ASP A 85 3.59 12.13 14.77
N SER A 86 3.43 12.55 16.02
CA SER A 86 2.30 13.39 16.46
C SER A 86 2.15 14.70 15.67
N LYS A 87 3.26 15.28 15.21
CA LYS A 87 3.24 16.51 14.40
C LYS A 87 2.81 16.19 12.97
N MET A 88 3.27 15.09 12.39
CA MET A 88 2.88 14.67 11.04
C MET A 88 1.42 14.24 10.95
N ILE A 89 0.88 13.59 11.98
CA ILE A 89 -0.51 13.12 12.04
C ILE A 89 -1.50 14.29 11.87
N GLN A 90 -1.15 15.48 12.38
CA GLN A 90 -1.96 16.69 12.30
C GLN A 90 -1.75 17.49 11.00
N LYS A 91 -0.70 17.19 10.24
CA LYS A 91 -0.41 17.92 9.00
C LYS A 91 -1.38 17.52 7.89
N SER A 92 -1.63 18.46 6.98
CA SER A 92 -2.34 18.20 5.73
C SER A 92 -1.58 17.17 4.89
N VAL A 93 -2.34 16.27 4.24
CA VAL A 93 -1.79 15.26 3.33
C VAL A 93 -1.01 15.87 2.16
N ALA A 94 -1.39 17.07 1.70
CA ALA A 94 -0.67 17.81 0.66
C ALA A 94 0.80 18.05 1.02
N SER A 95 1.10 18.29 2.30
CA SER A 95 2.45 18.62 2.78
C SER A 95 3.40 17.42 2.87
N LEU A 96 2.92 16.20 2.62
CA LEU A 96 3.72 14.99 2.71
C LEU A 96 4.66 14.84 1.51
N SER A 97 5.90 14.43 1.78
CA SER A 97 6.85 13.98 0.76
C SER A 97 6.37 12.71 0.06
N GLY A 98 6.91 12.41 -1.13
CA GLY A 98 6.53 11.19 -1.88
C GLY A 98 6.63 9.90 -1.06
N GLY A 99 7.69 9.74 -0.27
CA GLY A 99 7.85 8.57 0.62
C GLY A 99 6.87 8.56 1.80
N GLN A 100 6.47 9.72 2.32
CA GLN A 100 5.41 9.82 3.32
C GLN A 100 4.04 9.49 2.72
N ARG A 101 3.75 9.98 1.53
CA ARG A 101 2.53 9.66 0.77
C ARG A 101 2.42 8.16 0.50
N ALA A 102 3.51 7.50 0.11
CA ALA A 102 3.54 6.05 -0.08
C ALA A 102 3.19 5.28 1.21
N ARG A 103 3.73 5.70 2.37
CA ARG A 103 3.38 5.11 3.67
C ARG A 103 1.93 5.38 4.07
N LEU A 104 1.39 6.56 3.74
CA LEU A 104 -0.01 6.91 4.02
C LEU A 104 -0.97 6.04 3.20
N MET A 105 -0.70 5.87 1.90
CA MET A 105 -1.50 5.02 1.02
C MET A 105 -1.53 3.59 1.52
N LEU A 106 -0.36 3.10 1.93
CA LEU A 106 -0.20 1.79 2.53
C LEU A 106 -1.08 1.66 3.78
N ALA A 107 -0.96 2.60 4.72
CA ALA A 107 -1.79 2.65 5.91
C ALA A 107 -3.30 2.68 5.59
N ASN A 108 -3.71 3.41 4.55
CA ASN A 108 -5.12 3.52 4.16
C ASN A 108 -5.68 2.21 3.60
N GLU A 109 -4.88 1.47 2.84
CA GLU A 109 -5.35 0.25 2.18
C GLU A 109 -5.35 -0.93 3.15
N LEU A 110 -4.32 -1.01 3.98
CA LEU A 110 -4.21 -2.07 4.98
C LEU A 110 -5.25 -1.96 6.09
N LYS A 111 -5.79 -0.76 6.34
CA LYS A 111 -6.90 -0.58 7.27
C LYS A 111 -8.13 -1.42 6.86
N LYS A 112 -8.28 -1.74 5.58
CA LYS A 112 -9.42 -2.52 5.06
C LYS A 112 -9.33 -4.02 5.37
N GLY A 113 -8.22 -4.49 5.96
CA GLY A 113 -8.11 -5.87 6.46
C GLY A 113 -7.88 -6.96 5.41
N GLU A 114 -7.85 -6.63 4.12
CA GLU A 114 -7.81 -7.63 3.04
C GLU A 114 -6.44 -7.81 2.34
N ILE A 115 -5.33 -7.34 2.93
CA ILE A 115 -4.10 -7.11 2.14
C ILE A 115 -2.81 -7.65 2.79
N PHE A 116 -2.08 -8.48 2.02
CA PHE A 116 -0.73 -8.98 2.30
C PHE A 116 0.30 -8.28 1.38
N TRP A 117 1.50 -8.01 1.89
CA TRP A 117 2.36 -6.88 1.48
C TRP A 117 3.45 -7.16 0.42
N PHE A 118 3.77 -6.15 -0.42
CA PHE A 118 5.04 -5.99 -1.17
C PHE A 118 5.43 -4.50 -1.25
N TRP A 119 6.72 -4.14 -1.25
CA TRP A 119 7.22 -2.74 -1.18
C TRP A 119 8.07 -2.34 -2.40
N MET A 120 7.96 -1.05 -2.76
CA MET A 120 8.72 -0.18 -3.68
C MET A 120 8.28 -0.01 -5.15
N ASN A 121 7.95 1.26 -5.48
CA ASN A 121 7.60 1.87 -6.77
C ASN A 121 6.52 1.19 -7.63
N LEU A 122 5.88 0.12 -7.19
CA LEU A 122 4.64 -0.36 -7.78
C LEU A 122 4.05 -1.30 -6.73
N LEU A 123 2.92 -0.94 -6.10
CA LEU A 123 2.32 -1.89 -5.15
C LEU A 123 1.58 -2.93 -5.97
N MET A 124 1.88 -4.20 -5.77
CA MET A 124 1.09 -5.29 -6.30
C MET A 124 0.91 -6.28 -5.16
N ILE A 125 -0.33 -6.49 -4.78
CA ILE A 125 -0.81 -7.31 -3.68
C ILE A 125 -1.27 -8.62 -4.31
N LEU A 126 -0.85 -9.75 -3.77
CA LEU A 126 -1.32 -11.07 -4.17
C LEU A 126 -2.04 -11.68 -2.97
N THR A 127 -3.34 -11.87 -3.06
CA THR A 127 -4.10 -12.63 -2.06
C THR A 127 -4.36 -14.02 -2.62
N CYS A 128 -4.09 -15.06 -1.84
CA CYS A 128 -4.50 -16.42 -2.19
C CYS A 128 -5.61 -16.79 -1.21
N LYS A 129 -6.86 -16.87 -1.68
CA LYS A 129 -7.97 -17.37 -0.85
C LYS A 129 -7.91 -18.89 -0.80
N GLY A 130 -7.48 -19.41 0.35
CA GLY A 130 -7.61 -20.82 0.72
C GLY A 130 -9.06 -21.15 1.06
#